data_AF-A0A4U2YLV5-F1
#
_entry.id   AF-A0A4U2YLV5-F1
#
_cell.length_a   1.000
_cell.length_b   1.000
_cell.length_c   1.000
_cell.angle_alpha   90.00
_cell.angle_beta   90.00
_cell.angle_gamma   90.00
#
_symmetry.space_group_name_H-M   'P 1'
#
loop_
_entity.id
_entity.type
_entity.pdbx_description
1 polymer ?
#
loop_
_entity_poly.entity_id
_entity_poly.type
_entity_poly.pdbx_seq_one_letter_code
_entity_poly.pdbx_strand_id
1 'polypeptide(L)'
;MTDARVRPWLLEALAHGSASPLDVARLTWQRHEAEIRSAGDLLYTWQLDLQECAAAMARDGSLLVDPDGRWALTGVTPSPGRDAWREDEIVVAVAAYVALLRAEHTGQPLRTSSVIADVLARTGRTSSQLDALMANISAVVQEHGYAPLSSYPPRSNVPRGVRPAVAAALEA
;
A
#
# COMPACT_ATOMS: atom_id res chain seq x y z
N MET A 1 -4.53 33.51 -4.30
CA MET A 1 -3.67 33.33 -5.49
C MET A 1 -2.70 32.25 -5.10
N THR A 2 -2.90 31.03 -5.61
CA THR A 2 -2.18 29.86 -5.12
C THR A 2 -0.68 29.98 -5.41
N ASP A 3 0.16 29.78 -4.39
CA ASP A 3 1.62 29.79 -4.57
C ASP A 3 2.05 28.70 -5.58
N ALA A 4 2.95 29.05 -6.51
CA ALA A 4 3.38 28.17 -7.59
C ALA A 4 4.04 26.87 -7.11
N ARG A 5 4.57 26.84 -5.88
CA ARG A 5 5.21 25.65 -5.27
C ARG A 5 4.22 24.56 -4.88
N VAL A 6 2.97 24.94 -4.62
CA VAL A 6 1.95 24.05 -4.06
C VAL A 6 1.52 22.97 -5.04
N ARG A 7 1.44 23.31 -6.34
CA ARG A 7 1.02 22.35 -7.37
C ARG A 7 1.99 21.17 -7.51
N PRO A 8 3.32 21.37 -7.66
CA PRO A 8 4.29 20.27 -7.62
C PRO A 8 4.16 19.39 -6.38
N TRP A 9 4.00 19.98 -5.19
CA TRP A 9 3.86 19.22 -3.94
C TRP A 9 2.60 18.33 -3.92
N LEU A 10 1.47 18.86 -4.42
CA LEU A 10 0.23 18.09 -4.56
C LEU A 10 0.40 16.93 -5.54
N LEU A 11 1.04 17.16 -6.70
CA LEU A 11 1.31 16.11 -7.68
C LEU A 11 2.19 15.01 -7.09
N GLU A 12 3.23 15.37 -6.35
CA GLU A 12 4.13 14.40 -5.69
C GLU A 12 3.40 13.59 -4.61
N ALA A 13 2.52 14.23 -3.83
CA ALA A 13 1.70 13.54 -2.84
C ALA A 13 0.73 12.53 -3.47
N LEU A 14 0.19 12.84 -4.66
CA LEU A 14 -0.77 12.00 -5.40
C LEU A 14 -0.13 11.06 -6.44
N ALA A 15 1.19 11.13 -6.64
CA ALA A 15 1.90 10.29 -7.60
C ALA A 15 1.73 8.78 -7.33
N HIS A 16 1.42 8.42 -6.09
CA HIS A 16 1.21 7.04 -5.65
C HIS A 16 -0.27 6.68 -5.54
N GLY A 17 -1.17 7.41 -6.20
CA GLY A 17 -2.59 7.10 -6.28
C GLY A 17 -3.48 7.99 -5.43
N SER A 18 -4.57 7.42 -4.91
CA SER A 18 -5.60 8.21 -4.22
C SER A 18 -5.25 8.48 -2.76
N ALA A 19 -5.35 9.73 -2.31
CA ALA A 19 -5.07 10.13 -0.93
C ALA A 19 -6.17 11.04 -0.37
N SER A 20 -6.41 10.98 0.94
CA SER A 20 -7.28 11.97 1.57
C SER A 20 -6.57 13.34 1.60
N PRO A 21 -7.31 14.47 1.67
CA PRO A 21 -6.69 15.80 1.81
C PRO A 21 -5.73 15.89 3.00
N LEU A 22 -6.03 15.18 4.09
CA LEU A 22 -5.17 15.11 5.27
C LEU A 22 -3.87 14.34 5.00
N ASP A 23 -3.94 13.21 4.29
CA ASP A 23 -2.75 12.45 3.92
C ASP A 23 -1.85 13.26 2.98
N VAL A 24 -2.44 13.98 2.02
CA VAL A 24 -1.72 14.90 1.13
C VAL A 24 -1.01 15.97 1.93
N ALA A 25 -1.69 16.61 2.88
CA ALA A 25 -1.09 17.64 3.73
C ALA A 25 0.07 17.07 4.57
N ARG A 26 -0.13 15.89 5.17
CA ARG A 26 0.90 15.21 5.98
C ARG A 26 2.14 14.85 5.15
N LEU A 27 1.95 14.27 3.97
CA LEU A 27 3.05 13.91 3.05
C LEU A 27 3.79 15.15 2.55
N THR A 28 3.05 16.21 2.21
CA THR A 28 3.62 17.48 1.80
C THR A 28 4.50 18.06 2.91
N TRP A 29 4.01 18.10 4.15
CA TRP A 29 4.79 18.55 5.29
C TRP A 29 6.07 17.71 5.47
N GLN A 30 5.95 16.38 5.50
CA GLN A 30 7.10 15.49 5.73
C GLN A 30 8.24 15.67 4.72
N ARG A 31 7.92 16.08 3.48
CA ARG A 31 8.91 16.25 2.41
C ARG A 31 9.40 17.68 2.27
N HIS A 32 8.50 18.64 2.46
CA HIS A 32 8.74 20.06 2.13
C HIS A 32 8.77 20.96 3.36
N GLU A 33 8.90 20.42 4.57
CA GLU A 33 8.89 21.19 5.83
C GLU A 33 9.88 22.37 5.80
N ALA A 34 11.11 22.15 5.34
CA ALA A 34 12.14 23.20 5.28
C ALA A 34 11.74 24.33 4.31
N GLU A 35 11.16 23.97 3.16
CA GLU A 35 10.67 24.94 2.17
C GLU A 35 9.47 25.72 2.71
N ILE A 36 8.51 25.03 3.34
CA ILE A 36 7.33 25.65 3.96
C ILE A 36 7.76 26.62 5.08
N ARG A 37 8.68 26.22 5.94
CA ARG A 37 9.20 27.08 7.04
C ARG A 37 9.92 28.33 6.55
N SER A 38 10.58 28.26 5.40
CA SER A 38 11.30 29.39 4.80
C SER A 38 10.46 30.22 3.84
N ALA A 39 9.20 29.83 3.58
CA ALA A 39 8.34 30.43 2.56
C ALA A 39 7.60 31.72 2.98
N GLY A 40 7.86 32.24 4.18
CA GLY A 40 7.18 33.44 4.69
C GLY A 40 5.71 33.17 4.99
N ASP A 41 4.80 33.96 4.40
CA ASP A 41 3.35 33.87 4.64
C ASP A 41 2.77 32.50 4.29
N LEU A 42 3.36 31.80 3.31
CA LEU A 42 2.94 30.45 2.92
C LEU A 42 3.05 29.45 4.08
N LEU A 43 3.93 29.67 5.06
CA LEU A 43 4.00 28.87 6.29
C LEU A 43 2.63 28.76 6.99
N TYR A 44 1.82 29.80 6.89
CA TYR A 44 0.51 29.89 7.54
C TYR A 44 -0.65 29.50 6.62
N THR A 45 -0.45 29.50 5.30
CA THR A 45 -1.54 29.30 4.33
C THR A 45 -1.41 28.06 3.46
N TRP A 46 -0.26 27.37 3.43
CA TRP A 46 0.04 26.31 2.45
C TRP A 46 -1.03 25.20 2.35
N GLN A 47 -1.73 24.89 3.44
CA GLN A 47 -2.83 23.92 3.43
C GLN A 47 -4.07 24.45 2.70
N LEU A 48 -4.39 25.74 2.85
CA LEU A 48 -5.44 26.41 2.10
C LEU A 48 -5.05 26.49 0.63
N ASP A 49 -3.79 26.83 0.34
CA ASP A 49 -3.28 26.83 -1.02
C ASP A 49 -3.38 25.44 -1.67
N LEU A 50 -3.08 24.34 -0.93
CA LEU A 50 -3.25 22.97 -1.41
C LEU A 50 -4.70 22.66 -1.78
N GLN A 51 -5.65 23.09 -0.94
CA GLN A 51 -7.08 22.90 -1.17
C GLN A 51 -7.55 23.69 -2.40
N GLU A 52 -7.13 24.95 -2.54
CA GLU A 52 -7.42 25.78 -3.71
C GLU A 52 -6.83 25.18 -4.99
N CYS A 53 -5.59 24.67 -4.91
CA CYS A 53 -4.93 23.99 -6.01
C CYS A 53 -5.69 22.73 -6.44
N ALA A 54 -6.07 21.88 -5.48
CA ALA A 54 -6.83 20.66 -5.76
C ALA A 54 -8.21 20.97 -6.35
N ALA A 55 -8.90 21.99 -5.84
CA ALA A 55 -10.18 22.44 -6.39
C ALA A 55 -10.03 23.00 -7.82
N ALA A 56 -8.93 23.70 -8.12
CA ALA A 56 -8.64 24.14 -9.48
C ALA A 56 -8.40 22.96 -10.43
N MET A 57 -7.61 21.97 -10.00
CA MET A 57 -7.34 20.75 -10.76
C MET A 57 -8.58 19.85 -10.93
N ALA A 58 -9.50 19.86 -9.97
CA ALA A 58 -10.77 19.16 -10.11
C ALA A 58 -11.65 19.82 -11.18
N ARG A 59 -11.67 21.16 -11.23
CA ARG A 59 -12.43 21.92 -12.24
C ARG A 59 -11.87 21.76 -13.66
N ASP A 60 -10.55 21.64 -13.81
CA ASP A 60 -9.89 21.45 -15.11
C ASP A 60 -9.80 19.98 -15.54
N GLY A 61 -10.24 19.04 -14.68
CA GLY A 61 -10.30 17.61 -14.96
C GLY A 61 -8.96 16.88 -14.80
N SER A 62 -7.91 17.53 -14.28
CA SER A 62 -6.63 16.88 -13.96
C SER A 62 -6.60 16.15 -12.61
N LEU A 63 -7.62 16.34 -11.77
CA LEU A 63 -7.82 15.64 -10.50
C LEU A 63 -9.25 15.12 -10.39
N LEU A 64 -9.41 13.90 -9.88
CA LEU A 64 -10.68 13.29 -9.52
C LEU A 64 -10.86 13.32 -8.01
N VAL A 65 -12.08 13.56 -7.56
CA VAL A 65 -12.50 13.43 -6.17
C VAL A 65 -13.48 12.26 -6.08
N ASP A 66 -13.14 11.25 -5.31
CA ASP A 66 -14.02 10.07 -5.12
C ASP A 66 -15.17 10.37 -4.14
N PRO A 67 -16.17 9.47 -4.01
CA PRO A 67 -17.29 9.66 -3.08
C PRO A 67 -16.88 9.80 -1.60
N ASP A 68 -15.71 9.27 -1.22
CA ASP A 68 -15.14 9.36 0.13
C ASP A 68 -14.31 10.64 0.32
N GLY A 69 -14.26 11.51 -0.70
CA GLY A 69 -13.52 12.78 -0.68
C GLY A 69 -12.02 12.65 -0.89
N ARG A 70 -11.53 11.51 -1.38
CA ARG A 70 -10.11 11.31 -1.70
C ARG A 70 -9.79 11.89 -3.07
N TRP A 71 -8.58 12.40 -3.20
CA TRP A 71 -8.05 12.98 -4.42
C TRP A 71 -7.20 11.99 -5.17
N ALA A 72 -7.33 11.94 -6.49
CA ALA A 72 -6.49 11.14 -7.38
C ALA A 72 -6.21 11.90 -8.68
N LEU A 73 -5.03 11.72 -9.26
CA LEU A 73 -4.72 12.32 -10.57
C LEU A 73 -5.47 11.58 -11.68
N THR A 74 -6.07 12.33 -12.61
CA THR A 74 -6.75 11.75 -13.76
C THR A 74 -5.75 11.01 -14.65
N GLY A 75 -6.05 9.75 -15.00
CA GLY A 75 -5.17 8.92 -15.84
C GLY A 75 -4.01 8.27 -15.09
N VAL A 76 -3.85 8.52 -13.78
CA VAL A 76 -2.94 7.75 -12.92
C VAL A 76 -3.73 6.62 -12.31
N THR A 77 -3.40 5.38 -12.68
CA THR A 77 -3.94 4.20 -12.00
C THR A 77 -3.54 4.30 -10.53
N PRO A 78 -4.47 4.29 -9.57
CA PRO A 78 -4.12 4.45 -8.17
C PRO A 78 -3.20 3.31 -7.76
N SER A 79 -1.94 3.63 -7.40
CA SER A 79 -1.19 2.69 -6.58
C SER A 79 -1.94 2.63 -5.25
N PRO A 80 -2.20 1.43 -4.71
CA PRO A 80 -2.83 1.35 -3.39
C PRO A 80 -1.93 2.07 -2.39
N GLY A 81 -2.55 2.74 -1.42
CA GLY A 81 -1.84 3.50 -0.39
C GLY A 81 -0.82 2.63 0.34
N ARG A 82 0.13 3.25 1.06
CA ARG A 82 1.23 2.56 1.74
C ARG A 82 0.77 1.40 2.66
N ASP A 83 -0.47 1.40 3.12
CA ASP A 83 -1.05 0.36 4.00
C ASP A 83 -1.85 -0.72 3.26
N ALA A 84 -2.18 -0.53 1.98
CA ALA A 84 -2.91 -1.49 1.18
C ALA A 84 -1.93 -2.38 0.39
N TRP A 85 -2.11 -3.69 0.48
CA TRP A 85 -1.30 -4.68 -0.24
C TRP A 85 -1.59 -4.64 -1.74
N ARG A 86 -0.55 -4.49 -2.56
CA ARG A 86 -0.63 -4.56 -4.03
C ARG A 86 -0.76 -6.00 -4.48
N GLU A 87 -1.34 -6.20 -5.66
CA GLU A 87 -1.55 -7.54 -6.24
C GLU A 87 -0.23 -8.29 -6.44
N ASP A 88 0.80 -7.64 -6.96
CA ASP A 88 2.13 -8.23 -7.12
C ASP A 88 2.77 -8.57 -5.77
N GLU A 89 2.63 -7.71 -4.76
CA GLU A 89 3.11 -8.02 -3.39
C GLU A 89 2.39 -9.22 -2.79
N ILE A 90 1.06 -9.30 -2.97
CA ILE A 90 0.24 -10.44 -2.52
C ILE A 90 0.71 -11.72 -3.21
N VAL A 91 0.91 -11.70 -4.53
CA VAL A 91 1.38 -12.86 -5.28
C VAL A 91 2.74 -13.33 -4.77
N VAL A 92 3.67 -12.41 -4.49
CA VAL A 92 4.98 -12.75 -3.92
C VAL A 92 4.85 -13.40 -2.54
N ALA A 93 4.06 -12.80 -1.64
CA ALA A 93 3.88 -13.33 -0.29
C ALA A 93 3.14 -14.69 -0.28
N VAL A 94 2.11 -14.85 -1.11
CA VAL A 94 1.35 -16.10 -1.25
C VAL A 94 2.23 -17.20 -1.82
N ALA A 95 3.00 -16.94 -2.88
CA ALA A 95 3.92 -17.93 -3.45
C ALA A 95 4.95 -18.40 -2.41
N ALA A 96 5.49 -17.47 -1.62
CA ALA A 96 6.40 -17.78 -0.52
C ALA A 96 5.73 -18.63 0.58
N TYR A 97 4.50 -18.30 0.98
CA TYR A 97 3.74 -19.08 1.95
C TYR A 97 3.52 -20.51 1.44
N VAL A 98 3.04 -20.67 0.21
CA VAL A 98 2.75 -21.99 -0.37
C VAL A 98 4.03 -22.81 -0.53
N ALA A 99 5.15 -22.20 -0.89
CA ALA A 99 6.45 -22.87 -0.94
C ALA A 99 6.88 -23.41 0.44
N LEU A 100 6.72 -22.61 1.50
CA LEU A 100 6.97 -23.04 2.88
C LEU A 100 6.03 -24.16 3.31
N LEU A 101 4.74 -24.05 2.98
CA LEU A 101 3.72 -25.04 3.28
C LEU A 101 4.05 -26.40 2.63
N ARG A 102 4.43 -26.39 1.34
CA ARG A 102 4.86 -27.59 0.62
C ARG A 102 6.13 -28.19 1.22
N ALA A 103 7.09 -27.35 1.60
CA ALA A 103 8.33 -27.81 2.23
C ALA A 103 8.06 -28.49 3.58
N GLU A 104 7.20 -27.90 4.42
CA GLU A 104 6.79 -28.50 5.71
C GLU A 104 6.08 -29.84 5.50
N HIS A 105 5.17 -29.93 4.52
CA HIS A 105 4.43 -31.16 4.25
C HIS A 105 5.28 -32.29 3.63
N THR A 106 6.30 -31.94 2.84
CA THR A 106 7.21 -32.90 2.20
C THR A 106 8.45 -33.21 3.03
N GLY A 107 8.62 -32.55 4.18
CA GLY A 107 9.81 -32.66 5.03
C GLY A 107 11.08 -32.11 4.38
N GLN A 108 10.95 -31.26 3.36
CA GLN A 108 12.11 -30.64 2.72
C GLN A 108 12.64 -29.46 3.56
N PRO A 109 13.97 -29.34 3.73
CA PRO A 109 14.55 -28.26 4.51
C PRO A 109 14.54 -26.94 3.71
N LEU A 110 13.49 -26.14 3.87
CA LEU A 110 13.48 -24.75 3.40
C LEU A 110 13.75 -23.80 4.58
N ARG A 111 14.73 -22.92 4.45
CA ARG A 111 15.03 -21.94 5.51
C ARG A 111 14.02 -20.80 5.48
N THR A 112 13.07 -20.83 6.40
CA THR A 112 12.03 -19.81 6.57
C THR A 112 12.59 -18.38 6.60
N SER A 113 13.70 -18.15 7.30
CA SER A 113 14.33 -16.82 7.38
C SER A 113 14.81 -16.28 6.03
N SER A 114 15.29 -17.15 5.13
CA SER A 114 15.72 -16.76 3.78
C SER A 114 14.53 -16.37 2.91
N VAL A 115 13.43 -17.12 3.02
CA VAL A 115 12.20 -16.85 2.27
C VAL A 115 11.59 -15.52 2.71
N ILE A 116 11.50 -15.30 4.02
CA ILE A 116 11.00 -14.03 4.58
C ILE A 116 11.88 -12.86 4.10
N ALA A 117 13.21 -12.99 4.16
CA ALA A 117 14.11 -11.94 3.71
C ALA A 117 13.91 -11.57 2.23
N ASP A 118 13.69 -12.56 1.35
CA ASP A 118 13.39 -12.32 -0.07
C ASP A 118 12.06 -11.55 -0.26
N VAL A 119 11.00 -11.97 0.44
CA VAL A 119 9.70 -11.29 0.36
C VAL A 119 9.80 -9.84 0.81
N LEU A 120 10.48 -9.58 1.93
CA LEU A 120 10.67 -8.21 2.44
C LEU A 120 11.48 -7.35 1.45
N ALA A 121 12.54 -7.92 0.84
CA ALA A 121 13.34 -7.21 -0.15
C ALA A 121 12.53 -6.86 -1.42
N ARG A 122 11.65 -7.74 -1.86
CA ARG A 122 10.86 -7.56 -3.10
C ARG A 122 9.64 -6.67 -2.91
N THR A 123 9.06 -6.64 -1.72
CA THR A 123 7.84 -5.88 -1.42
C THR A 123 8.12 -4.54 -0.71
N GLY A 124 9.29 -4.38 -0.09
CA GLY A 124 9.60 -3.21 0.74
C GLY A 124 8.77 -3.13 2.02
N ARG A 125 8.04 -4.20 2.38
CA ARG A 125 7.20 -4.27 3.57
C ARG A 125 8.03 -4.55 4.81
N THR A 126 7.44 -4.28 5.98
CA THR A 126 8.05 -4.64 7.26
C THR A 126 7.73 -6.09 7.63
N SER A 127 8.54 -6.69 8.51
CA SER A 127 8.28 -8.03 9.04
C SER A 127 6.90 -8.13 9.69
N SER A 128 6.51 -7.14 10.50
CA SER A 128 5.20 -7.12 11.16
C SER A 128 4.03 -7.08 10.15
N GLN A 129 4.16 -6.33 9.06
CA GLN A 129 3.15 -6.33 8.00
C GLN A 129 3.07 -7.70 7.32
N LEU A 130 4.22 -8.31 7.01
CA LEU A 130 4.27 -9.63 6.39
C LEU A 130 3.69 -10.70 7.33
N ASP A 131 4.04 -10.72 8.61
CA ASP A 131 3.51 -11.68 9.58
C ASP A 131 1.98 -11.60 9.68
N ALA A 132 1.42 -10.38 9.67
CA ALA A 132 -0.02 -10.19 9.63
C ALA A 132 -0.64 -10.74 8.33
N LEU A 133 0.01 -10.53 7.19
CA LEU A 133 -0.45 -11.10 5.92
C LEU A 133 -0.35 -12.63 5.90
N MET A 134 0.75 -13.21 6.40
CA MET A 134 0.94 -14.66 6.47
C MET A 134 -0.15 -15.32 7.33
N ALA A 135 -0.53 -14.69 8.44
CA ALA A 135 -1.67 -15.11 9.26
C ALA A 135 -3.02 -15.03 8.51
N ASN A 136 -3.22 -14.01 7.67
CA ASN A 136 -4.41 -13.91 6.82
C ASN A 136 -4.41 -14.99 5.72
N ILE A 137 -3.24 -15.28 5.12
CA ILE A 137 -3.07 -16.36 4.14
C ILE A 137 -3.38 -17.72 4.79
N SER A 138 -2.92 -17.96 6.03
CA SER A 138 -3.26 -19.18 6.79
C SER A 138 -4.77 -19.42 6.89
N ALA A 139 -5.57 -18.36 7.08
CA ALA A 139 -7.02 -18.50 7.10
C ALA A 139 -7.59 -18.96 5.75
N VAL A 140 -7.10 -18.40 4.65
CA VAL A 140 -7.53 -18.81 3.30
C VAL A 140 -7.07 -20.22 2.98
N VAL A 141 -5.84 -20.58 3.29
CA VAL A 141 -5.31 -21.94 3.10
C VAL A 141 -6.15 -22.97 3.87
N GLN A 142 -6.60 -22.61 5.08
CA GLN A 142 -7.53 -23.42 5.86
C GLN A 142 -8.92 -23.52 5.22
N GLU A 143 -9.44 -22.45 4.60
CA GLU A 143 -10.69 -22.49 3.80
C GLU A 143 -10.61 -23.54 2.67
N HIS A 144 -9.41 -23.80 2.12
CA HIS A 144 -9.14 -24.83 1.11
C HIS A 144 -8.85 -26.23 1.68
N GLY A 145 -8.94 -26.44 2.99
CA GLY A 145 -8.79 -27.75 3.64
C GLY A 145 -7.34 -28.16 3.94
N TYR A 146 -6.36 -27.27 3.77
CA TYR A 146 -4.97 -27.53 4.15
C TYR A 146 -4.71 -27.13 5.60
N ALA A 147 -3.83 -27.87 6.29
CA ALA A 147 -3.33 -27.47 7.60
C ALA A 147 -2.34 -26.30 7.42
N PRO A 148 -2.56 -25.12 8.04
CA PRO A 148 -1.68 -23.97 7.88
C PRO A 148 -0.34 -24.15 8.59
N LEU A 149 0.65 -23.33 8.21
CA LEU A 149 1.94 -23.25 8.89
C LEU A 149 1.75 -22.89 10.37
N SER A 150 2.31 -23.70 11.27
CA SER A 150 2.14 -23.56 12.73
C SER A 150 2.59 -22.21 13.28
N SER A 151 3.56 -21.56 12.61
CA SER A 151 4.09 -20.25 13.00
C SER A 151 3.13 -19.08 12.74
N TYR A 152 2.08 -19.29 11.95
CA TYR A 152 1.15 -18.25 11.50
C TYR A 152 -0.30 -18.63 11.81
N PRO A 153 -0.81 -18.29 13.01
CA PRO A 153 -2.20 -18.59 13.37
C PRO A 153 -3.19 -17.85 12.44
N PRO A 154 -4.22 -18.54 11.90
CA PRO A 154 -5.21 -17.96 11.00
C PRO A 154 -5.87 -16.68 11.52
N ARG A 155 -5.97 -15.66 10.66
CA ARG A 155 -6.72 -14.42 10.90
C ARG A 155 -7.73 -14.16 9.78
N SER A 156 -8.95 -13.78 10.15
CA SER A 156 -10.08 -13.62 9.22
C SER A 156 -10.07 -12.28 8.45
N ASN A 157 -9.19 -11.34 8.79
CA ASN A 157 -9.09 -10.04 8.12
C ASN A 157 -8.30 -10.14 6.81
N VAL A 158 -8.88 -10.80 5.80
CA VAL A 158 -8.20 -11.14 4.55
C VAL A 158 -8.22 -9.97 3.56
N PRO A 159 -7.06 -9.42 3.15
CA PRO A 159 -6.99 -8.37 2.13
C PRO A 159 -7.57 -8.82 0.79
N ARG A 160 -8.12 -7.86 0.04
CA ARG A 160 -8.59 -8.08 -1.33
C ARG A 160 -7.42 -8.60 -2.18
N GLY A 161 -7.65 -9.68 -2.94
CA GLY A 161 -6.64 -10.31 -3.79
C GLY A 161 -5.96 -11.54 -3.18
N VAL A 162 -5.97 -11.71 -1.85
CA VAL A 162 -5.34 -12.89 -1.22
C VAL A 162 -6.06 -14.18 -1.58
N ARG A 163 -7.40 -14.22 -1.52
CA ARG A 163 -8.19 -15.41 -1.90
C ARG A 163 -7.89 -15.92 -3.31
N PRO A 164 -8.04 -15.11 -4.38
CA PRO A 164 -7.73 -15.58 -5.73
C PRO A 164 -6.25 -15.94 -5.91
N ALA A 165 -5.32 -15.22 -5.26
CA ALA A 165 -3.90 -15.57 -5.32
C ALA A 165 -3.58 -16.92 -4.66
N VAL A 166 -4.19 -17.23 -3.51
CA VAL A 166 -4.00 -18.51 -2.82
C VAL A 166 -4.57 -19.66 -3.63
N ALA A 167 -5.78 -19.52 -4.17
CA ALA A 167 -6.37 -20.53 -5.04
C ALA A 167 -5.45 -20.85 -6.22
N ALA A 168 -4.97 -19.82 -6.93
CA ALA A 168 -4.06 -19.99 -8.05
C ALA A 168 -2.72 -20.64 -7.65
N ALA A 169 -2.17 -20.28 -6.50
CA ALA A 169 -0.89 -20.82 -6.02
C ALA A 169 -0.99 -22.27 -5.53
N LEU A 170 -2.14 -22.68 -4.99
CA LEU A 170 -2.36 -24.07 -4.56
C LEU A 170 -2.53 -25.02 -5.75
N GLU A 171 -3.08 -24.54 -6.86
CA GLU A 171 -3.30 -25.30 -8.10
C GLU A 171 -2.03 -25.44 -8.98
N ALA A 172 -1.02 -24.59 -8.77
CA ALA A 172 0.22 -24.54 -9.56
C ALA A 172 1.26 -25.59 -9.18
#